data_AF-A0A9E3NTN0-F1
#
_entry.id   AF-A0A9E3NTN0-F1
#
_cell.length_a   1.000
_cell.length_b   1.000
_cell.length_c   1.000
_cell.angle_alpha   90.00
_cell.angle_beta   90.00
_cell.angle_gamma   90.00
#
_symmetry.space_group_name_H-M   'P 1'
#
loop_
_entity.id
_entity.type
_entity.pdbx_description
1 polymer ?
#
loop_
_entity_poly.entity_id
_entity_poly.type
_entity_poly.pdbx_seq_one_letter_code
_entity_poly.pdbx_strand_id
1 'polypeptide(L)' 'MITDRLTARVLGLLVIVLTLLIVASCFMFARPETRNNPRFAVIVILPSLPLFLGGALLLRKAERMKEDED' A
#
# COMPACT_ATOMS: atom_id res chain seq x y z
N MET A 1 12.77 8.02 13.88
CA MET A 1 12.95 9.27 13.10
C MET A 1 13.15 8.88 11.66
N ILE A 2 12.21 9.20 10.77
CA ILE A 2 12.43 9.10 9.32
C ILE A 2 13.10 10.42 8.96
N THR A 3 14.44 10.41 8.92
CA THR A 3 15.27 11.62 8.83
C THR A 3 15.44 12.10 7.40
N ASP A 4 15.18 11.24 6.40
CA ASP A 4 15.38 11.57 4.99
C ASP A 4 14.09 11.48 4.17
N ARG A 5 13.84 12.53 3.39
CA ARG A 5 12.75 12.64 2.40
C ARG A 5 12.76 11.48 1.41
N LEU A 6 13.95 11.04 1.00
CA LEU A 6 14.12 9.91 0.09
C LEU A 6 13.67 8.60 0.76
N THR A 7 14.01 8.41 2.02
CA THR A 7 13.60 7.25 2.83
C THR A 7 12.07 7.22 3.02
N ALA A 8 11.43 8.37 3.28
CA ALA A 8 9.97 8.45 3.39
C ALA A 8 9.26 8.10 2.07
N ARG A 9 9.77 8.59 0.93
CA ARG A 9 9.25 8.24 -0.41
C ARG A 9 9.44 6.77 -0.73
N VAL A 10 10.65 6.24 -0.53
CA VAL A 10 10.96 4.84 -0.83
C VAL A 10 10.13 3.92 0.06
N LEU A 11 10.02 4.20 1.37
CA LEU A 11 9.16 3.42 2.26
C LEU A 11 7.68 3.48 1.85
N GLY A 12 7.15 4.67 1.56
CA GLY A 12 5.75 4.81 1.13
C GLY A 12 5.45 4.04 -0.16
N LEU A 13 6.35 4.14 -1.14
CA LEU A 13 6.21 3.46 -2.44
C LEU A 13 6.38 1.94 -2.29
N LEU A 14 7.35 1.50 -1.50
CA LEU A 14 7.61 0.08 -1.21
C LEU A 14 6.40 -0.55 -0.50
N VAL A 15 5.81 0.13 0.49
CA VAL A 15 4.61 -0.35 1.17
C VAL A 15 3.44 -0.52 0.20
N ILE A 16 3.22 0.44 -0.70
CA ILE A 16 2.15 0.36 -1.71
C ILE A 16 2.38 -0.81 -2.68
N VAL A 17 3.60 -0.91 -3.23
CA VAL A 17 3.96 -1.96 -4.19
C VAL A 17 3.85 -3.34 -3.55
N LEU A 18 4.37 -3.51 -2.32
CA LEU A 18 4.30 -4.78 -1.61
C LEU A 18 2.84 -5.17 -1.33
N THR A 19 2.01 -4.20 -0.95
CA THR A 19 0.58 -4.42 -0.70
C THR A 19 -0.13 -4.87 -1.98
N LEU A 20 0.14 -4.24 -3.12
CA LEU A 20 -0.40 -4.65 -4.42
C LEU A 20 0.04 -6.06 -4.82
N LEU A 21 1.31 -6.40 -4.62
CA LEU A 21 1.84 -7.74 -4.90
C LEU A 21 1.16 -8.82 -4.03
N ILE A 22 0.92 -8.52 -2.75
CA ILE A 22 0.18 -9.43 -1.85
C ILE A 22 -1.25 -9.63 -2.35
N VAL A 23 -1.95 -8.53 -2.68
CA VAL A 23 -3.33 -8.59 -3.19
C VAL A 23 -3.39 -9.41 -4.49
N ALA A 24 -2.52 -9.10 -5.46
CA ALA A 24 -2.46 -9.83 -6.72
C ALA A 24 -2.13 -11.32 -6.52
N SER A 25 -1.21 -11.64 -5.61
CA SER A 25 -0.87 -13.03 -5.25
C SER A 25 -2.06 -13.73 -4.63
N CYS A 26 -2.79 -13.09 -3.71
CA CYS A 26 -4.03 -13.65 -3.16
C CYS A 26 -5.06 -13.95 -4.24
N PHE A 27 -5.22 -13.10 -5.25
CA PHE A 27 -6.14 -13.35 -6.36
C PHE A 27 -5.69 -14.47 -7.31
N MET A 28 -4.38 -14.61 -7.53
CA MET A 28 -3.80 -15.64 -8.40
C MET A 28 -3.80 -17.02 -7.73
N PHE A 29 -3.51 -17.09 -6.44
CA PHE A 29 -3.42 -18.35 -5.67
C PHE A 29 -4.73 -18.74 -4.96
N ALA A 30 -5.75 -17.88 -4.95
CA ALA A 30 -7.05 -18.24 -4.40
C ALA A 30 -7.71 -19.35 -5.21
N ARG A 31 -8.35 -20.28 -4.47
CA ARG A 31 -9.16 -21.33 -5.07
C ARG A 31 -10.29 -20.69 -5.89
N PRO A 32 -10.66 -21.30 -7.03
CA PRO A 32 -11.70 -20.76 -7.91
C PRO A 32 -13.07 -20.60 -7.22
N GLU A 33 -13.38 -21.47 -6.25
CA GLU A 33 -14.59 -21.41 -5.42
C GLU A 33 -14.67 -20.13 -4.58
N THR A 34 -13.55 -19.69 -3.99
CA THR A 34 -13.49 -18.43 -3.24
C THR A 34 -13.39 -17.22 -4.15
N ARG A 35 -12.69 -17.34 -5.30
CA ARG A 35 -12.50 -16.24 -6.26
C ARG A 35 -13.81 -15.75 -6.89
N ASN A 36 -14.79 -16.64 -7.12
CA ASN A 36 -16.10 -16.26 -7.65
C ASN A 36 -17.02 -15.58 -6.63
N ASN A 37 -16.65 -15.53 -5.35
CA ASN A 37 -17.44 -14.86 -4.34
C ASN A 37 -17.11 -13.35 -4.36
N PRO A 38 -18.09 -12.45 -4.60
CA PRO A 38 -17.84 -11.01 -4.57
C PRO A 38 -17.32 -10.51 -3.21
N ARG A 39 -17.56 -11.26 -2.12
CA ARG A 39 -17.02 -10.94 -0.79
C ARG A 39 -15.53 -11.21 -0.67
N PHE A 40 -14.95 -12.07 -1.52
CA PHE A 40 -13.53 -12.38 -1.49
C PHE A 40 -12.66 -11.15 -1.78
N ALA A 41 -13.06 -10.33 -2.76
CA ALA A 41 -12.40 -9.07 -3.05
C ALA A 41 -12.38 -8.13 -1.84
N VAL A 42 -13.51 -8.02 -1.13
CA VAL A 42 -13.60 -7.22 0.11
C VAL A 42 -12.68 -7.79 1.20
N ILE A 43 -12.68 -9.10 1.41
CA ILE A 43 -11.83 -9.76 2.42
C ILE A 43 -10.33 -9.54 2.15
N VAL A 44 -9.92 -9.44 0.89
CA VAL A 44 -8.52 -9.21 0.50
C VAL A 44 -8.15 -7.71 0.53
N ILE A 45 -9.06 -6.83 0.09
CA ILE A 45 -8.82 -5.39 -0.01
C ILE A 45 -8.96 -4.67 1.34
N LEU A 46 -9.92 -5.10 2.18
CA LEU A 46 -10.19 -4.47 3.48
C LEU A 46 -8.98 -4.47 4.44
N PRO A 47 -8.23 -5.58 4.62
CA PRO A 47 -7.03 -5.58 5.47
C PRO A 47 -5.83 -4.86 4.82
N SER A 48 -5.84 -4.64 3.50
CA SER A 48 -4.78 -3.92 2.80
C SER A 48 -4.99 -2.41 2.73
N LEU A 49 -6.22 -1.92 2.96
CA LEU A 49 -6.54 -0.49 3.05
C LEU A 49 -5.68 0.30 4.05
N PRO A 50 -5.44 -0.16 5.30
CA PRO A 50 -4.59 0.55 6.26
C PRO A 50 -3.15 0.70 5.78
N LEU A 51 -2.60 -0.32 5.11
CA LEU A 51 -1.27 -0.29 4.53
C LEU A 51 -1.19 0.71 3.37
N PHE A 52 -2.21 0.73 2.52
CA PHE A 52 -2.34 1.70 1.45
C PHE A 52 -2.42 3.14 1.98
N LEU A 53 -3.22 3.36 3.03
CA LEU A 53 -3.34 4.64 3.71
C LEU A 53 -2.00 5.05 4.35
N GLY A 54 -1.31 4.12 5.01
CA GLY A 54 -0.01 4.34 5.61
C GLY A 54 1.05 4.76 4.59
N GLY A 55 1.11 4.06 3.44
CA GLY A 55 1.99 4.42 2.32
C GLY A 55 1.66 5.79 1.73
N ALA A 56 0.37 6.09 1.53
CA ALA A 56 -0.08 7.40 1.05
C ALA A 56 0.24 8.54 2.03
N LEU A 57 0.10 8.31 3.34
CA LEU A 57 0.47 9.30 4.37
C LEU A 57 1.97 9.56 4.39
N LEU A 58 2.81 8.52 4.20
CA LEU A 58 4.26 8.67 4.10
C LEU A 58 4.66 9.47 2.85
N LEU A 59 4.03 9.20 1.71
CA LEU A 59 4.23 9.97 0.48
C LEU A 59 3.82 11.43 0.66
N ARG A 60 2.65 11.69 1.24
CA ARG A 60 2.16 13.04 1.50
C ARG A 60 3.05 13.80 2.49
N LYS A 61 3.59 13.12 3.51
CA LYS A 61 4.57 13.69 4.43
C LYS A 61 5.89 14.04 3.72
N ALA A 62 6.35 13.18 2.81
CA ALA A 62 7.54 13.41 2.01
C ALA A 62 7.37 14.55 0.99
N GLU A 63 6.16 14.77 0.48
CA GLU A 63 5.83 15.93 -0.34
C GLU A 63 5.80 17.23 0.46
N ARG A 64 5.22 17.26 1.67
CA ARG A 64 5.30 18.47 2.50
C ARG A 64 6.73 18.85 2.86
N MET A 65 7.60 17.87 3.12
CA MET A 65 9.02 18.12 3.33
C MET A 65 9.73 18.71 2.10
N LYS A 66 9.16 18.57 0.89
CA LYS A 66 9.67 19.26 -0.31
C LYS A 66 9.31 20.74 -0.30
N GLU A 67 8.10 21.08 0.14
CA GLU A 67 7.59 22.48 0.13
C GLU A 67 8.30 23.38 1.14
N ASP A 68 8.87 22.81 2.21
CA ASP A 68 9.63 23.57 3.22
C ASP A 68 11.11 23.82 2.81
N GLU A 69 11.60 23.19 1.73
CA GLU A 69 12.98 23.33 1.21
C GLU A 69 13.12 24.36 0.06
N ASP A 70 12.01 24.78 -0.55
CA ASP A 70 11.94 25.73 -1.68
C ASP A 70 11.57 27.15 -1.18
#